data_AF-A0A954V802-F1
#
_entry.id   AF-A0A954V802-F1
#
_cell.length_a   1.000
_cell.length_b   1.000
_cell.length_c   1.000
_cell.angle_alpha   90.00
_cell.angle_beta   90.00
_cell.angle_gamma   90.00
#
_symmetry.space_group_name_H-M   'P 1'
#
loop_
_entity.id
_entity.type
_entity.pdbx_description
1 polymer ?
#
loop_
_entity_poly.entity_id
_entity_poly.type
_entity_poly.pdbx_seq_one_letter_code
_entity_poly.pdbx_strand_id
1 'polypeptide(L)'
;MLAKKSGYSLRAVNKAEAGGTLSVETIGILAEALTTEDDPVYAEDLITDQRRLARQFLDAYTKHGIAMLDHCHEIFDPDVVLRVDGDPDESPIAGEYYGLDGFQDFLNRFFHFFRRAEDSLFEQAEMLVSDTSVALIGKEKLCLVGTVPDPDDPGGLLVLHLHFSGGKIVRVDDRYEANGLKHYILDRIDDFRRLQDEADFHP
;
A
#
# COMPACT_ATOMS: atom_id res chain seq x y z
N MET A 1 -21.59 -12.24 -1.90
CA MET A 1 -21.66 -12.55 -3.35
C MET A 1 -20.73 -13.71 -3.77
N LEU A 2 -19.66 -14.01 -3.01
CA LEU A 2 -18.70 -15.10 -3.28
C LEU A 2 -19.33 -16.51 -3.33
N ALA A 3 -20.18 -16.88 -2.38
CA ALA A 3 -20.79 -18.23 -2.29
C ALA A 3 -21.54 -18.66 -3.57
N LYS A 4 -22.09 -17.70 -4.32
CA LYS A 4 -22.83 -17.97 -5.55
C LYS A 4 -21.92 -18.13 -6.77
N LYS A 5 -20.72 -17.56 -6.74
CA LYS A 5 -19.72 -17.65 -7.81
C LYS A 5 -18.78 -18.85 -7.64
N SER A 6 -18.43 -19.22 -6.40
CA SER A 6 -17.41 -20.26 -6.13
C SER A 6 -17.97 -21.69 -6.04
N GLY A 7 -19.29 -21.89 -6.12
CA GLY A 7 -19.92 -23.21 -5.97
C GLY A 7 -19.78 -23.83 -4.56
N TYR A 8 -19.20 -23.09 -3.61
CA TYR A 8 -18.99 -23.54 -2.24
C TYR A 8 -20.27 -23.48 -1.42
N SER A 9 -20.43 -24.47 -0.52
CA SER A 9 -21.52 -24.45 0.43
C SER A 9 -21.39 -23.22 1.35
N LEU A 10 -22.51 -22.54 1.60
CA LEU A 10 -22.65 -21.46 2.59
C LEU A 10 -22.00 -21.80 3.94
N ARG A 11 -21.91 -23.10 4.27
CA ARG A 11 -21.27 -23.63 5.47
C ARG A 11 -19.75 -23.40 5.55
N ALA A 12 -19.03 -23.37 4.43
CA ALA A 12 -17.59 -23.06 4.41
C ALA A 12 -17.35 -21.56 4.67
N VAL A 13 -18.17 -20.70 4.07
CA VAL A 13 -18.19 -19.25 4.30
C VAL A 13 -18.53 -18.95 5.76
N ASN A 14 -19.63 -19.48 6.28
CA ASN A 14 -20.03 -19.28 7.67
C ASN A 14 -18.98 -19.80 8.68
N LYS A 15 -18.20 -20.83 8.33
CA LYS A 15 -17.14 -21.34 9.20
C LYS A 15 -15.93 -20.41 9.23
N ALA A 16 -15.59 -19.81 8.08
CA ALA A 16 -14.57 -18.77 7.99
C ALA A 16 -15.00 -17.52 8.78
N GLU A 17 -16.23 -17.07 8.58
CA GLU A 17 -16.80 -15.88 9.25
C GLU A 17 -16.96 -16.08 10.76
N ALA A 18 -17.24 -17.31 11.23
CA ALA A 18 -17.32 -17.63 12.65
C ALA A 18 -15.95 -17.74 13.37
N GLY A 19 -14.85 -17.32 12.72
CA GLY A 19 -13.50 -17.42 13.28
C GLY A 19 -12.98 -18.85 13.42
N GLY A 20 -13.56 -19.80 12.68
CA GLY A 20 -13.09 -21.18 12.64
C GLY A 20 -11.82 -21.33 11.82
N THR A 21 -11.06 -22.39 12.07
CA THR A 21 -9.90 -22.73 11.22
C THR A 21 -10.36 -23.38 9.91
N LEU A 22 -9.78 -22.92 8.79
CA LEU A 22 -9.85 -23.56 7.48
C LEU A 22 -8.57 -24.38 7.26
N SER A 23 -8.68 -25.50 6.53
CA SER A 23 -7.48 -26.21 6.10
C SER A 23 -6.82 -25.47 4.95
N VAL A 24 -5.49 -25.61 4.83
CA VAL A 24 -4.71 -25.06 3.71
C VAL A 24 -5.27 -25.53 2.36
N GLU A 25 -5.68 -26.79 2.27
CA GLU A 25 -6.36 -27.35 1.09
C GLU A 25 -7.65 -26.58 0.74
N THR A 26 -8.47 -26.24 1.75
CA THR A 26 -9.70 -25.48 1.51
C THR A 26 -9.39 -24.09 0.97
N ILE A 27 -8.37 -23.41 1.51
CA ILE A 27 -7.94 -22.09 1.06
C ILE A 27 -7.44 -22.15 -0.39
N GLY A 28 -6.65 -23.18 -0.74
CA GLY A 28 -6.17 -23.40 -2.10
C GLY A 28 -7.32 -23.57 -3.11
N ILE A 29 -8.32 -24.39 -2.78
CA ILE A 29 -9.45 -24.58 -3.70
C ILE A 29 -10.34 -23.31 -3.75
N LEU A 30 -10.45 -22.54 -2.67
CA LEU A 30 -11.13 -21.24 -2.72
C LEU A 30 -10.42 -20.27 -3.66
N ALA A 31 -9.09 -20.19 -3.60
CA ALA A 31 -8.29 -19.36 -4.51
C ALA A 31 -8.46 -19.79 -5.97
N GLU A 32 -8.40 -21.10 -6.25
CA GLU A 32 -8.66 -21.66 -7.60
C GLU A 32 -10.08 -21.33 -8.09
N ALA A 33 -11.09 -21.44 -7.24
CA ALA A 33 -12.48 -21.16 -7.60
C ALA A 33 -12.79 -19.67 -7.79
N LEU A 34 -11.99 -18.78 -7.21
CA LEU A 34 -12.14 -17.33 -7.34
C LEU A 34 -11.30 -16.74 -8.47
N THR A 35 -10.24 -17.45 -8.89
CA THR A 35 -9.40 -17.09 -10.01
C THR A 35 -10.21 -16.99 -11.31
N THR A 36 -9.95 -15.93 -12.08
CA THR A 36 -10.44 -15.77 -13.46
C THR A 36 -9.26 -15.56 -14.41
N GLU A 37 -9.50 -15.56 -15.72
CA GLU A 37 -8.46 -15.34 -16.73
C GLU A 37 -7.77 -13.97 -16.57
N ASP A 38 -8.54 -12.95 -16.17
CA ASP A 38 -8.05 -11.57 -16.03
C ASP A 38 -7.62 -11.22 -14.59
N ASP A 39 -7.96 -12.05 -13.61
CA ASP A 39 -7.77 -11.77 -12.19
C ASP A 39 -7.38 -13.05 -11.44
N PRO A 40 -6.08 -13.38 -11.38
CA PRO A 40 -5.59 -14.53 -10.63
C PRO A 40 -5.65 -14.27 -9.12
N VAL A 41 -6.26 -15.19 -8.38
CA VAL A 41 -6.34 -15.15 -6.92
C VAL A 41 -5.45 -16.23 -6.34
N TYR A 42 -4.50 -15.84 -5.49
CA TYR A 42 -3.61 -16.77 -4.81
C TYR A 42 -4.14 -17.11 -3.41
N ALA A 43 -3.74 -18.26 -2.88
CA ALA A 43 -4.12 -18.66 -1.51
C ALA A 43 -3.63 -17.62 -0.48
N GLU A 44 -2.46 -17.05 -0.73
CA GLU A 44 -1.81 -16.00 0.05
C GLU A 44 -2.67 -14.74 0.13
N ASP A 45 -3.41 -14.38 -0.92
CA ASP A 45 -4.30 -13.22 -0.91
C ASP A 45 -5.46 -13.37 0.08
N LEU A 46 -5.90 -14.62 0.30
CA LEU A 46 -7.00 -14.93 1.22
C LEU A 46 -6.59 -14.97 2.69
N ILE A 47 -5.30 -15.09 2.98
CA ILE A 47 -4.77 -15.24 4.35
C ILE A 47 -3.89 -14.07 4.80
N THR A 48 -3.48 -13.22 3.88
CA THR A 48 -2.58 -12.11 4.16
C THR A 48 -3.34 -10.94 4.76
N ASP A 49 -2.92 -10.51 5.95
CA ASP A 49 -3.36 -9.25 6.53
C ASP A 49 -2.61 -8.08 5.87
N GLN A 50 -3.20 -7.52 4.82
CA GLN A 50 -2.64 -6.38 4.07
C GLN A 50 -2.44 -5.15 4.95
N ARG A 51 -3.33 -4.92 5.92
CA ARG A 51 -3.22 -3.82 6.90
C ARG A 51 -1.97 -3.98 7.76
N ARG A 52 -1.64 -5.22 8.15
CA ARG A 52 -0.40 -5.53 8.89
C ARG A 52 0.84 -5.28 8.02
N LEU A 53 0.84 -5.76 6.77
CA LEU A 53 1.98 -5.57 5.85
C LEU A 53 2.21 -4.09 5.52
N ALA A 54 1.14 -3.33 5.26
CA ALA A 54 1.22 -1.89 5.02
C ALA A 54 1.78 -1.14 6.24
N ARG A 55 1.52 -1.63 7.46
CA ARG A 55 2.13 -1.05 8.67
C ARG A 55 3.60 -1.41 8.79
N GLN A 56 3.97 -2.64 8.46
CA GLN A 56 5.37 -3.05 8.43
C GLN A 56 6.16 -2.20 7.42
N PHE A 57 5.59 -1.96 6.23
CA PHE A 57 6.13 -1.02 5.24
C PHE A 57 6.35 0.38 5.85
N LEU A 58 5.30 0.96 6.45
CA LEU A 58 5.34 2.31 6.99
C LEU A 58 6.35 2.44 8.14
N ASP A 59 6.37 1.47 9.04
CA ASP A 59 7.31 1.38 10.14
C ASP A 59 8.75 1.30 9.63
N ALA A 60 9.00 0.49 8.61
CA ALA A 60 10.33 0.32 8.05
C ALA A 60 10.82 1.61 7.35
N TYR A 61 9.98 2.20 6.49
CA TYR A 61 10.25 3.49 5.86
C TYR A 61 10.53 4.57 6.92
N THR A 62 9.72 4.60 7.97
CA THR A 62 9.83 5.60 9.03
C THR A 62 11.12 5.48 9.84
N LYS A 63 11.43 4.27 10.32
CA LYS A 63 12.53 4.03 11.26
C LYS A 63 13.89 3.89 10.57
N HIS A 64 13.90 3.38 9.34
CA HIS A 64 15.12 2.99 8.64
C HIS A 64 15.41 3.82 7.39
N GLY A 65 14.42 4.57 6.88
CA GLY A 65 14.58 5.48 5.74
C GLY A 65 15.23 4.78 4.54
N ILE A 66 16.40 5.27 4.13
CA ILE A 66 17.18 4.71 3.01
C ILE A 66 17.46 3.21 3.13
N ALA A 67 17.54 2.66 4.34
CA ALA A 67 17.81 1.25 4.60
C ALA A 67 16.54 0.40 4.79
N MET A 68 15.34 0.90 4.47
CA MET A 68 14.10 0.21 4.80
C MET A 68 13.99 -1.21 4.21
N LEU A 69 14.55 -1.46 3.02
CA LEU A 69 14.46 -2.77 2.37
C LEU A 69 15.27 -3.84 3.12
N ASP A 70 16.35 -3.47 3.81
CA ASP A 70 17.08 -4.40 4.69
C ASP A 70 16.19 -4.95 5.82
N HIS A 71 15.11 -4.24 6.15
CA HIS A 71 14.21 -4.55 7.26
C HIS A 71 12.83 -5.05 6.84
N CYS A 72 12.47 -4.96 5.56
CA CYS A 72 11.15 -5.40 5.09
C CYS A 72 11.11 -5.91 3.64
N HIS A 73 12.24 -6.20 2.98
CA HIS A 73 12.22 -6.70 1.59
C HIS A 73 11.32 -7.93 1.40
N GLU A 74 11.14 -8.75 2.44
CA GLU A 74 10.33 -9.96 2.38
C GLU A 74 8.84 -9.71 2.18
N ILE A 75 8.32 -8.50 2.39
CA ILE A 75 6.90 -8.19 2.13
C ILE A 75 6.65 -7.80 0.66
N PHE A 76 7.70 -7.59 -0.12
CA PHE A 76 7.61 -7.20 -1.52
C PHE A 76 7.73 -8.39 -2.45
N ASP A 77 7.14 -8.24 -3.63
CA ASP A 77 7.44 -9.09 -4.76
C ASP A 77 8.84 -8.72 -5.31
N PRO A 78 9.66 -9.69 -5.76
CA PRO A 78 10.97 -9.41 -6.35
C PRO A 78 10.91 -8.45 -7.55
N ASP A 79 9.80 -8.45 -8.29
CA ASP A 79 9.56 -7.62 -9.46
C ASP A 79 8.66 -6.40 -9.14
N VAL A 80 8.60 -5.98 -7.87
CA VAL A 80 7.81 -4.82 -7.42
C VAL A 80 8.09 -3.57 -8.25
N VAL A 81 7.03 -2.82 -8.58
CA VAL A 81 7.16 -1.54 -9.28
C VAL A 81 6.85 -0.39 -8.33
N LEU A 82 7.82 0.49 -8.09
CA LEU A 82 7.56 1.80 -7.49
C LEU A 82 7.34 2.81 -8.61
N ARG A 83 6.23 3.55 -8.54
CA ARG A 83 5.94 4.69 -9.41
C ARG A 83 5.87 5.95 -8.57
N VAL A 84 6.65 6.96 -8.94
CA VAL A 84 6.65 8.29 -8.30
C VAL A 84 6.05 9.28 -9.28
N ASP A 85 4.92 9.88 -8.91
CA ASP A 85 4.26 10.88 -9.75
C ASP A 85 5.11 12.17 -9.86
N GLY A 86 5.16 12.74 -11.05
CA GLY A 86 5.89 13.97 -11.36
C GLY A 86 6.38 14.00 -12.80
N ASP A 87 6.93 15.14 -13.22
CA ASP A 87 7.65 15.26 -14.48
C ASP A 87 9.14 14.98 -14.23
N PRO A 88 9.77 13.97 -14.89
CA PRO A 88 11.20 13.70 -14.77
C PRO A 88 12.10 14.87 -15.16
N ASP A 89 11.62 15.79 -16.00
CA ASP A 89 12.37 17.01 -16.37
C ASP A 89 12.37 18.06 -15.24
N GLU A 90 11.40 18.00 -14.32
CA GLU A 90 11.25 18.91 -13.17
C GLU A 90 11.70 18.28 -11.85
N SER A 91 11.55 16.95 -11.71
CA SER A 91 11.84 16.20 -10.50
C SER A 91 12.75 15.01 -10.82
N PRO A 92 14.01 15.00 -10.33
CA PRO A 92 14.98 13.93 -10.64
C PRO A 92 14.64 12.58 -10.00
N ILE A 93 13.58 12.52 -9.20
CA ILE A 93 13.09 11.30 -8.54
C ILE A 93 11.78 10.78 -9.15
N ALA A 94 11.12 11.54 -10.05
CA ALA A 94 9.89 11.09 -10.71
C ALA A 94 10.18 9.96 -11.71
N GLY A 95 9.18 9.08 -11.91
CA GLY A 95 9.27 7.96 -12.84
C GLY A 95 8.96 6.61 -12.22
N GLU A 96 9.39 5.55 -12.89
CA GLU A 96 9.16 4.17 -12.46
C GLU A 96 10.48 3.46 -12.15
N TYR A 97 10.45 2.68 -11.07
CA TYR A 97 11.58 1.94 -10.53
C TYR A 97 11.16 0.47 -10.40
N TYR A 98 11.96 -0.42 -10.96
CA TYR A 98 11.58 -1.82 -11.14
C TYR A 98 12.44 -2.74 -10.27
N GLY A 99 11.76 -3.67 -9.60
CA GLY A 99 12.34 -4.60 -8.65
C GLY A 99 12.89 -3.94 -7.38
N LEU A 100 13.41 -4.77 -6.49
CA LEU A 100 14.00 -4.31 -5.23
C LEU A 100 15.21 -3.39 -5.44
N ASP A 101 16.04 -3.66 -6.45
CA ASP A 101 17.20 -2.81 -6.79
C ASP A 101 16.75 -1.42 -7.26
N GLY A 102 15.74 -1.36 -8.13
CA GLY A 102 15.16 -0.09 -8.56
C GLY A 102 14.55 0.71 -7.41
N PHE A 103 13.85 0.03 -6.50
CA PHE A 103 13.31 0.69 -5.32
C PHE A 103 14.44 1.21 -4.40
N GLN A 104 15.52 0.44 -4.20
CA GLN A 104 16.68 0.94 -3.47
C GLN A 104 17.33 2.15 -4.15
N ASP A 105 17.41 2.16 -5.49
CA ASP A 105 17.91 3.30 -6.26
C ASP A 105 17.06 4.57 -6.05
N PHE A 106 15.73 4.42 -6.00
CA PHE A 106 14.85 5.52 -5.61
C PHE A 106 15.17 6.03 -4.20
N LEU A 107 15.24 5.13 -3.21
CA LEU A 107 15.52 5.52 -1.82
C LEU A 107 16.86 6.25 -1.70
N ASN A 108 17.89 5.76 -2.40
CA ASN A 108 19.20 6.41 -2.45
C ASN A 108 19.10 7.83 -3.01
N ARG A 109 18.36 8.05 -4.09
CA ARG A 109 18.16 9.37 -4.69
C ARG A 109 17.32 10.28 -3.80
N PHE A 110 16.20 9.79 -3.27
CA PHE A 110 15.32 10.54 -2.40
C PHE A 110 16.08 11.07 -1.17
N PHE A 111 16.77 10.19 -0.45
CA PHE A 111 17.54 10.57 0.74
C PHE A 111 18.87 11.27 0.45
N HIS A 112 19.30 11.32 -0.82
CA HIS A 112 20.38 12.20 -1.24
C HIS A 112 19.96 13.68 -1.21
N PHE A 113 18.73 13.97 -1.63
CA PHE A 113 18.19 15.33 -1.67
C PHE A 113 17.50 15.74 -0.37
N PHE A 114 16.77 14.81 0.24
CA PHE A 114 15.87 15.10 1.35
C PHE A 114 16.29 14.41 2.64
N ARG A 115 16.00 15.05 3.76
CA ARG A 115 15.92 14.43 5.08
C ARG A 115 14.52 14.68 5.66
N ARG A 116 14.02 13.71 6.41
CA ARG A 116 12.73 13.83 7.11
C ARG A 116 12.91 14.68 8.37
N ALA A 117 11.94 15.53 8.66
CA ALA A 117 11.90 16.24 9.95
C ALA A 117 11.49 15.28 11.08
N GLU A 118 11.98 15.52 12.30
CA GLU A 118 11.68 14.68 13.48
C GLU A 118 10.19 14.64 13.84
N ASP A 119 9.43 15.67 13.42
CA ASP A 119 7.99 15.80 13.63
C ASP A 119 7.16 15.45 12.38
N SER A 120 7.72 14.68 11.44
CA SER A 120 6.98 14.22 10.26
C SER A 120 5.76 13.39 10.67
N LEU A 121 4.58 13.79 10.19
CA LEU A 121 3.30 13.18 10.59
C LEU A 121 2.96 11.92 9.80
N PHE A 122 3.81 11.51 8.85
CA PHE A 122 3.53 10.34 8.01
C PHE A 122 3.48 9.05 8.82
N GLU A 123 4.12 9.02 10.00
CA GLU A 123 3.99 7.92 10.97
C GLU A 123 2.55 7.70 11.46
N GLN A 124 1.72 8.75 11.37
CA GLN A 124 0.31 8.78 11.75
C GLN A 124 -0.60 8.70 10.53
N ALA A 125 -0.10 8.21 9.39
CA ALA A 125 -0.88 8.11 8.17
C ALA A 125 -2.19 7.33 8.39
N GLU A 126 -3.27 7.89 7.86
CA GLU A 126 -4.55 7.19 7.75
C GLU A 126 -4.41 6.03 6.77
N MET A 127 -5.02 4.90 7.10
CA MET A 127 -4.94 3.68 6.29
C MET A 127 -6.33 3.28 5.82
N LEU A 128 -6.55 3.38 4.51
CA LEU A 128 -7.75 2.89 3.83
C LEU A 128 -7.43 1.54 3.18
N VAL A 129 -8.23 0.52 3.49
CA VAL A 129 -7.97 -0.87 3.07
C VAL A 129 -9.08 -1.32 2.12
N SER A 130 -8.68 -1.98 1.03
CA SER A 130 -9.56 -2.67 0.09
C SER A 130 -9.11 -4.13 -0.06
N ASP A 131 -9.77 -4.91 -0.91
CA ASP A 131 -9.45 -6.34 -1.10
C ASP A 131 -8.04 -6.58 -1.65
N THR A 132 -7.51 -5.67 -2.48
CA THR A 132 -6.24 -5.86 -3.19
C THR A 132 -5.26 -4.71 -3.01
N SER A 133 -5.60 -3.73 -2.17
CA SER A 133 -4.77 -2.54 -2.01
C SER A 133 -4.98 -1.81 -0.70
N VAL A 134 -3.97 -1.06 -0.28
CA VAL A 134 -3.99 -0.18 0.88
C VAL A 134 -3.50 1.21 0.46
N ALA A 135 -4.26 2.25 0.81
CA ALA A 135 -3.82 3.63 0.68
C ALA A 135 -3.35 4.16 2.05
N LEU A 136 -2.13 4.70 2.10
CA LEU A 136 -1.57 5.42 3.24
C LEU A 136 -1.62 6.92 2.94
N ILE A 137 -2.32 7.69 3.77
CA ILE A 137 -2.56 9.12 3.56
C ILE A 137 -2.02 9.88 4.76
N GLY A 138 -1.02 10.73 4.56
CA GLY A 138 -0.41 11.47 5.66
C GLY A 138 0.35 12.69 5.18
N LYS A 139 0.82 13.50 6.13
CA LYS A 139 1.68 14.64 5.81
C LYS A 139 3.13 14.29 6.04
N GLU A 140 3.98 14.55 5.05
CA GLU A 140 5.42 14.39 5.18
C GLU A 140 6.11 15.75 5.17
N LYS A 141 6.96 15.97 6.19
CA LYS A 141 7.84 17.12 6.27
C LYS A 141 9.23 16.72 5.81
N LEU A 142 9.65 17.30 4.70
CA LEU A 142 10.96 17.08 4.09
C LEU A 142 11.74 18.38 4.10
N CYS A 143 13.04 18.29 4.28
CA CYS A 143 13.93 19.42 4.07
C CYS A 143 15.16 18.98 3.28
N LEU A 144 15.71 19.91 2.50
CA LEU A 144 16.90 19.64 1.72
C LEU A 144 18.10 19.34 2.62
N VAL A 145 18.92 18.37 2.22
CA VAL A 145 20.17 18.06 2.93
C VAL A 145 21.05 19.33 2.95
N GLY A 146 21.54 19.69 4.13
CA GLY A 146 22.39 20.87 4.33
C GLY A 146 21.65 22.19 4.59
N THR A 147 20.32 22.21 4.57
CA THR A 147 19.55 23.41 4.98
C THR A 147 19.18 23.36 6.46
N VAL A 148 18.39 24.32 6.95
CA VAL A 148 17.74 24.27 8.28
C VAL A 148 16.26 23.99 8.03
N PRO A 149 15.62 23.04 8.74
CA PRO A 149 14.18 22.81 8.57
C PRO A 149 13.41 24.06 8.99
N ASP A 150 12.38 24.41 8.22
CA ASP A 150 11.46 25.48 8.60
C ASP A 150 10.49 24.95 9.67
N PRO A 151 10.49 25.49 10.91
CA PRO A 151 9.59 25.03 11.97
C PRO A 151 8.11 25.25 11.65
N ASP A 152 7.79 26.19 10.75
CA ASP A 152 6.43 26.53 10.37
C ASP A 152 5.96 25.80 9.10
N ASP A 153 6.79 24.92 8.50
CA ASP A 153 6.42 24.12 7.34
C ASP A 153 5.26 23.17 7.69
N PRO A 154 4.09 23.28 7.03
CA PRO A 154 2.95 22.41 7.27
C PRO A 154 3.16 20.97 6.78
N GLY A 155 4.22 20.69 6.01
CA GLY A 155 4.45 19.44 5.31
C GLY A 155 3.57 19.28 4.07
N GLY A 156 4.01 18.45 3.13
CA GLY A 156 3.23 18.09 1.95
C GLY A 156 2.33 16.88 2.20
N LEU A 157 1.18 16.84 1.52
CA LEU A 157 0.33 15.65 1.54
C LEU A 157 0.94 14.57 0.65
N LEU A 158 1.17 13.41 1.25
CA LEU A 158 1.69 12.21 0.63
C LEU A 158 0.60 11.13 0.63
N VAL A 159 0.39 10.52 -0.52
CA VAL A 159 -0.44 9.32 -0.66
C VAL A 159 0.40 8.20 -1.25
N LEU A 160 0.58 7.14 -0.48
CA LEU A 160 1.18 5.90 -0.97
C LEU A 160 0.06 4.88 -1.23
N HIS A 161 -0.06 4.39 -2.45
CA HIS A 161 -0.99 3.32 -2.80
C HIS A 161 -0.21 2.00 -2.96
N LEU A 162 -0.38 1.10 -2.01
CA LEU A 162 0.23 -0.22 -1.99
C LEU A 162 -0.73 -1.22 -2.64
N HIS A 163 -0.30 -1.87 -3.71
CA HIS A 163 -1.07 -2.94 -4.37
C HIS A 163 -0.52 -4.29 -3.98
N PHE A 164 -1.42 -5.24 -3.70
CA PHE A 164 -1.07 -6.57 -3.22
C PHE A 164 -1.46 -7.66 -4.23
N SER A 165 -0.61 -8.67 -4.35
CA SER A 165 -0.91 -9.92 -5.04
C SER A 165 0.01 -11.02 -4.52
N GLY A 166 -0.47 -12.25 -4.41
CA GLY A 166 0.29 -13.35 -3.81
C GLY A 166 0.70 -13.09 -2.37
N GLY A 167 -0.06 -12.26 -1.63
CA GLY A 167 0.31 -11.82 -0.28
C GLY A 167 1.57 -10.94 -0.21
N LYS A 168 1.99 -10.35 -1.32
CA LYS A 168 3.14 -9.44 -1.43
C LYS A 168 2.71 -8.07 -1.94
N ILE A 169 3.51 -7.04 -1.64
CA ILE A 169 3.39 -5.74 -2.31
C ILE A 169 4.03 -5.86 -3.70
N VAL A 170 3.21 -5.74 -4.74
CA VAL A 170 3.64 -5.82 -6.15
C VAL A 170 3.82 -4.45 -6.78
N ARG A 171 3.21 -3.40 -6.20
CA ARG A 171 3.34 -2.04 -6.70
C ARG A 171 3.15 -1.03 -5.58
N VAL A 172 3.91 0.06 -5.63
CA VAL A 172 3.78 1.24 -4.79
C VAL A 172 3.60 2.45 -5.70
N ASP A 173 2.48 3.15 -5.61
CA ASP A 173 2.33 4.47 -6.24
C ASP A 173 2.55 5.55 -5.19
N ASP A 174 3.61 6.32 -5.33
CA ASP A 174 3.94 7.51 -4.55
C ASP A 174 3.40 8.75 -5.23
N ARG A 175 2.42 9.39 -4.57
CA ARG A 175 1.76 10.60 -5.06
C ARG A 175 1.92 11.73 -4.07
N TYR A 176 2.77 12.68 -4.41
CA TYR A 176 2.95 13.93 -3.67
C TYR A 176 2.11 15.06 -4.29
N GLU A 177 1.56 15.94 -3.45
CA GLU A 177 0.88 17.15 -3.92
C GLU A 177 1.84 18.12 -4.61
N ALA A 178 2.00 17.97 -5.93
CA ALA A 178 2.50 19.07 -6.76
C ALA A 178 1.37 20.00 -7.25
N ASN A 179 0.10 19.55 -7.24
CA ASN A 179 -1.18 20.31 -7.45
C ASN A 179 -2.39 19.39 -7.80
N GLY A 180 -2.21 18.06 -7.96
CA GLY A 180 -3.22 17.15 -8.52
C GLY A 180 -4.10 16.35 -7.54
N LEU A 181 -3.74 16.28 -6.25
CA LEU A 181 -4.35 15.32 -5.33
C LEU A 181 -5.76 15.73 -4.86
N LYS A 182 -6.05 17.04 -4.81
CA LYS A 182 -7.40 17.55 -4.48
C LYS A 182 -8.47 17.05 -5.44
N HIS A 183 -8.17 16.81 -6.72
CA HIS A 183 -9.14 16.26 -7.67
C HIS A 183 -9.25 14.73 -7.55
N TYR A 184 -8.13 14.01 -7.39
CA TYR A 184 -8.16 12.55 -7.27
C TYR A 184 -8.80 12.03 -5.98
N ILE A 185 -8.51 12.67 -4.83
CA ILE A 185 -9.14 12.30 -3.56
C ILE A 185 -10.60 12.71 -3.57
N LEU A 186 -10.99 13.90 -4.00
CA LEU A 186 -12.41 14.28 -3.98
C LEU A 186 -13.26 13.42 -4.93
N ASP A 187 -12.73 12.97 -6.05
CA ASP A 187 -13.47 12.11 -6.99
C ASP A 187 -13.61 10.65 -6.52
N ARG A 188 -12.77 10.18 -5.57
CA ARG A 188 -12.76 8.77 -5.14
C ARG A 188 -12.90 8.55 -3.63
N ILE A 189 -12.84 9.58 -2.82
CA ILE A 189 -13.04 9.45 -1.36
C ILE A 189 -14.46 9.02 -1.04
N ASP A 190 -15.43 9.38 -1.88
CA ASP A 190 -16.80 8.91 -1.76
C ASP A 190 -16.92 7.42 -2.15
N ASP A 191 -16.15 6.94 -3.12
CA ASP A 191 -16.07 5.51 -3.46
C ASP A 191 -15.44 4.71 -2.31
N PHE A 192 -14.34 5.21 -1.73
CA PHE A 192 -13.68 4.57 -0.58
C PHE A 192 -14.56 4.58 0.67
N ARG A 193 -15.21 5.72 0.97
CA ARG A 193 -16.15 5.82 2.11
C ARG A 193 -17.39 4.97 1.92
N ARG A 194 -17.94 4.90 0.71
CA ARG A 194 -19.07 4.01 0.40
C ARG A 194 -18.69 2.54 0.64
N LEU A 195 -17.51 2.11 0.21
CA LEU A 195 -17.03 0.74 0.44
C LEU A 195 -16.80 0.45 1.93
N GLN A 196 -16.36 1.46 2.70
CA GLN A 196 -16.20 1.35 4.15
C GLN A 196 -17.55 1.27 4.88
N ASP A 197 -18.52 2.13 4.52
CA ASP A 197 -19.86 2.13 5.08
C ASP A 197 -20.64 0.84 4.73
N GLU A 198 -20.42 0.26 3.55
CA GLU A 198 -20.98 -1.04 3.15
C GLU A 198 -20.36 -2.22 3.92
N ALA A 199 -19.10 -2.11 4.34
CA ALA A 199 -18.44 -3.10 5.18
C ALA A 199 -18.90 -3.04 6.64
N ASP A 200 -19.26 -1.85 7.14
CA ASP A 200 -19.68 -1.64 8.53
C ASP A 200 -21.20 -1.86 8.77
N PHE A 201 -22.02 -2.02 7.72
CA PHE A 201 -23.49 -2.17 7.83
C PHE A 201 -24.02 -3.61 7.96
N HIS A 202 -23.15 -4.62 8.04
CA HIS A 202 -23.56 -6.01 8.24
C HIS A 202 -22.88 -6.61 9.49
N PRO A 203 -23.48 -6.43 10.69
CA PRO A 203 -23.16 -7.23 11.86
C PRO A 203 -23.63 -8.69 11.74
#